data_AF-A0A8J6BBZ1-F1
#
_entry.id   AF-A0A8J6BBZ1-F1
#
_cell.length_a   1.000
_cell.length_b   1.000
_cell.length_c   1.000
_cell.angle_alpha   90.00
_cell.angle_beta   90.00
_cell.angle_gamma   90.00
#
_symmetry.space_group_name_H-M   'P 1'
#
loop_
_entity.id
_entity.type
_entity.pdbx_description
1 polymer ?
#
loop_
_entity_poly.entity_id
_entity_poly.type
_entity_poly.pdbx_seq_one_letter_code
_entity_poly.pdbx_strand_id
1 'polypeptide(L)'
;EADLIIEVAHPSVTRTYGEHFLSAANLLVGSPTALADEDTERRLRGRAKLSGYTLYIPSGALWGGEDIMKMADRGTLRSLKITMTKHPSSFKLEGKLAEKDLSAIQERTVLYEGPTRQLCPMAPNNVNTMAAASLAAHTLGFDKVIGVLVADPSVPDRHLVDIEVTGPTNETTGLVFSVTTRRSNPAAPGAVTGAATFGSFWSSVLGKMFF
;
A
#
# COMPACT_ATOMS: atom_id res chain seq x y z
N GLU A 1 6.51 -14.03 26.87
CA GLU A 1 5.88 -14.31 25.56
C GLU A 1 5.28 -13.02 25.03
N ALA A 2 5.08 -12.92 23.71
CA ALA A 2 4.49 -11.74 23.08
C ALA A 2 3.18 -12.13 22.38
N ASP A 3 2.13 -11.33 22.53
CA ASP A 3 0.84 -11.57 21.87
C ASP A 3 0.83 -11.09 20.42
N LEU A 4 1.61 -10.05 20.13
CA LEU A 4 1.72 -9.39 18.84
C LEU A 4 3.16 -8.95 18.58
N ILE A 5 3.69 -9.33 17.43
CA ILE A 5 4.93 -8.82 16.87
C ILE A 5 4.57 -7.78 15.81
N ILE A 6 5.21 -6.62 15.86
CA ILE A 6 4.97 -5.52 14.92
C ILE A 6 6.26 -5.27 14.14
N GLU A 7 6.23 -5.51 12.83
CA GLU A 7 7.35 -5.18 11.95
C GLU A 7 7.22 -3.73 11.45
N VAL A 8 8.17 -2.86 11.80
CA VAL A 8 8.25 -1.46 11.34
C VAL A 8 9.67 -1.14 10.88
N ALA A 9 10.26 -2.04 10.09
CA ALA A 9 11.64 -1.95 9.64
C ALA A 9 11.71 -1.88 8.11
N HIS A 10 11.78 -3.03 7.46
CA HIS A 10 11.96 -3.16 6.02
C HIS A 10 11.29 -4.46 5.55
N PRO A 11 10.73 -4.53 4.34
CA PRO A 11 10.07 -5.76 3.85
C PRO A 11 10.97 -7.00 3.87
N SER A 12 12.29 -6.85 3.83
CA SER A 12 13.23 -7.98 3.97
C SER A 12 13.13 -8.68 5.33
N VAL A 13 12.78 -7.97 6.40
CA VAL A 13 12.58 -8.55 7.74
C VAL A 13 11.38 -9.50 7.71
N THR A 14 10.26 -9.04 7.16
CA THR A 14 9.06 -9.87 6.98
C THR A 14 9.33 -11.08 6.07
N ARG A 15 10.09 -10.92 4.97
CA ARG A 15 10.48 -12.03 4.09
C ARG A 15 11.31 -13.10 4.79
N THR A 16 12.24 -12.67 5.65
CA THR A 16 13.22 -13.55 6.30
C THR A 16 12.67 -14.22 7.54
N TYR A 17 11.96 -13.46 8.38
CA TYR A 17 11.58 -13.88 9.74
C TYR A 17 10.07 -14.01 9.94
N GLY A 18 9.24 -13.62 8.98
CA GLY A 18 7.79 -13.56 9.17
C GLY A 18 7.16 -14.91 9.53
N GLU A 19 7.65 -16.03 8.99
CA GLU A 19 7.17 -17.36 9.39
C GLU A 19 7.57 -17.72 10.83
N HIS A 20 8.75 -17.30 11.27
CA HIS A 20 9.20 -17.51 12.65
C HIS A 20 8.35 -16.67 13.61
N PHE A 21 8.05 -15.41 13.27
CA PHE A 21 7.15 -14.56 14.06
C PHE A 21 5.76 -15.19 14.17
N LEU A 22 5.19 -15.63 13.05
CA LEU A 22 3.91 -16.34 13.00
C LEU A 22 3.94 -17.74 13.64
N SER A 23 5.08 -18.24 14.11
CA SER A 23 5.13 -19.46 14.92
C SER A 23 5.01 -19.18 16.42
N ALA A 24 5.14 -17.91 16.83
CA ALA A 24 5.21 -17.49 18.23
C ALA A 24 4.13 -16.48 18.62
N ALA A 25 3.61 -15.68 17.69
CA ALA A 25 2.64 -14.62 17.98
C ALA A 25 1.85 -14.20 16.72
N ASN A 26 0.84 -13.35 16.91
CA ASN A 26 0.27 -12.59 15.80
C ASN A 26 1.33 -11.66 15.19
N LEU A 27 1.22 -11.37 13.90
CA LEU A 27 2.18 -10.50 13.19
C LEU A 27 1.44 -9.35 12.50
N LEU A 28 1.78 -8.11 12.84
CA LEU A 28 1.39 -6.92 12.08
C LEU A 28 2.53 -6.50 11.15
N VAL A 29 2.32 -6.59 9.83
CA VAL A 29 3.34 -6.26 8.82
C VAL A 29 3.27 -4.79 8.44
N GLY A 30 4.17 -3.96 8.98
CA GLY A 30 4.26 -2.54 8.64
C GLY A 30 4.85 -2.25 7.26
N SER A 31 5.53 -3.23 6.67
CA SER A 31 6.04 -3.16 5.30
C SER A 31 5.30 -4.15 4.36
N PRO A 32 4.01 -3.91 4.03
CA PRO A 32 3.22 -4.85 3.22
C PRO A 32 3.74 -5.04 1.79
N THR A 33 4.67 -4.20 1.33
CA THR A 33 5.41 -4.42 0.07
C THR A 33 6.17 -5.75 0.03
N ALA A 34 6.43 -6.38 1.19
CA ALA A 34 6.96 -7.75 1.27
C ALA A 34 6.04 -8.77 0.59
N LEU A 35 4.72 -8.55 0.64
CA LEU A 35 3.69 -9.47 0.16
C LEU A 35 3.42 -9.37 -1.35
N ALA A 36 4.07 -8.42 -2.04
CA ALA A 36 4.10 -8.42 -3.50
C ALA A 36 4.93 -9.61 -4.06
N ASP A 37 5.80 -10.20 -3.25
CA ASP A 37 6.45 -11.48 -3.56
C ASP A 37 5.48 -12.63 -3.24
N GLU A 38 5.05 -13.34 -4.28
CA GLU A 38 4.02 -14.38 -4.17
C GLU A 38 4.46 -15.55 -3.26
N ASP A 39 5.74 -15.91 -3.31
CA ASP A 39 6.29 -16.95 -2.44
C ASP A 39 6.24 -16.55 -0.97
N THR A 40 6.63 -15.31 -0.66
CA THR A 40 6.52 -14.75 0.69
C THR A 40 5.07 -14.70 1.15
N GLU A 41 4.16 -14.18 0.33
CA GLU A 41 2.72 -14.13 0.66
C GLU A 41 2.17 -15.52 0.97
N ARG A 42 2.44 -16.49 0.09
CA ARG A 42 1.98 -17.87 0.23
C ARG A 42 2.50 -18.52 1.51
N ARG A 43 3.80 -18.38 1.80
CA ARG A 43 4.42 -18.93 3.01
C ARG A 43 3.81 -18.34 4.28
N LEU A 44 3.64 -17.02 4.35
CA LEU A 44 3.08 -16.36 5.53
C LEU A 44 1.59 -16.69 5.73
N ARG A 45 0.79 -16.69 4.67
CA ARG A 45 -0.62 -17.14 4.76
C ARG A 45 -0.73 -18.59 5.19
N GLY A 46 0.13 -19.47 4.67
CA GLY A 46 0.19 -20.88 5.09
C GLY A 46 0.55 -21.01 6.56
N ARG A 47 1.57 -20.26 7.02
CA ARG A 47 2.01 -20.27 8.42
C ARG A 47 0.96 -19.77 9.39
N ALA A 48 0.25 -18.70 9.06
CA ALA A 48 -0.85 -18.17 9.86
C ALA A 48 -1.96 -19.23 10.05
N LYS A 49 -2.33 -19.94 8.98
CA LYS A 49 -3.30 -21.04 9.05
C LYS A 49 -2.84 -22.21 9.92
N LEU A 50 -1.55 -22.56 9.86
CA LEU A 50 -1.00 -23.70 10.60
C LEU A 50 -0.80 -23.43 12.10
N SER A 51 -0.39 -22.21 12.45
CA SER A 51 -0.09 -21.82 13.83
C SER A 51 -1.32 -21.38 14.63
N GLY A 52 -2.40 -20.97 13.94
CA GLY A 52 -3.56 -20.33 14.56
C GLY A 52 -3.35 -18.85 14.86
N TYR A 53 -2.18 -18.28 14.56
CA TYR A 53 -1.93 -16.85 14.68
C TYR A 53 -2.35 -16.08 13.43
N THR A 54 -2.69 -14.81 13.62
CA THR A 54 -3.17 -13.94 12.55
C THR A 54 -2.06 -13.06 11.98
N LEU A 55 -2.04 -12.96 10.64
CA LEU A 55 -1.25 -11.99 9.90
C LEU A 55 -2.10 -10.74 9.64
N TYR A 56 -1.77 -9.64 10.30
CA TYR A 56 -2.42 -8.35 10.15
C TYR A 56 -1.67 -7.44 9.19
N ILE A 57 -2.43 -6.65 8.44
CA ILE A 57 -1.93 -5.58 7.59
C ILE A 57 -2.52 -4.27 8.13
N PRO A 58 -1.69 -3.27 8.47
CA PRO A 58 -2.20 -1.99 8.92
C PRO A 58 -2.93 -1.32 7.76
N SER A 59 -4.12 -0.77 8.01
CA SER A 59 -4.81 0.11 7.06
C SER A 59 -3.91 1.29 6.66
N GLY A 60 -3.07 1.73 7.60
CA GLY A 60 -2.02 2.70 7.37
C GLY A 60 -2.56 3.94 6.67
N ALA A 61 -1.92 4.31 5.57
CA ALA A 61 -2.22 5.53 4.83
C ALA A 61 -3.42 5.42 3.84
N LEU A 62 -4.07 4.25 3.76
CA LEU A 62 -5.11 3.95 2.79
C LEU A 62 -6.49 4.43 3.25
N TRP A 63 -6.94 5.53 2.66
CA TRP A 63 -8.33 6.01 2.85
C TRP A 63 -9.29 5.15 2.02
N GLY A 64 -10.42 4.73 2.60
CA GLY A 64 -11.43 3.90 1.90
C GLY A 64 -11.04 2.42 1.74
N GLY A 65 -10.04 1.93 2.49
CA GLY A 65 -9.62 0.54 2.43
C GLY A 65 -10.73 -0.47 2.75
N GLU A 66 -11.60 -0.15 3.72
CA GLU A 66 -12.76 -0.99 4.05
C GLU A 66 -13.79 -1.05 2.92
N ASP A 67 -14.07 0.08 2.25
CA ASP A 67 -15.01 0.13 1.13
C ASP A 67 -14.48 -0.66 -0.07
N ILE A 68 -13.18 -0.54 -0.37
CA ILE A 68 -12.50 -1.33 -1.39
C ILE A 68 -12.62 -2.83 -1.07
N MET A 69 -12.38 -3.22 0.18
CA MET A 69 -12.50 -4.61 0.63
C MET A 69 -13.95 -5.12 0.50
N LYS A 70 -14.94 -4.36 0.96
CA LYS A 70 -16.37 -4.71 0.81
C LYS A 70 -16.78 -4.87 -0.65
N MET A 71 -16.23 -4.06 -1.56
CA MET A 71 -16.47 -4.21 -3.00
C MET A 71 -15.79 -5.46 -3.57
N ALA A 72 -14.57 -5.78 -3.12
CA ALA A 72 -13.88 -7.01 -3.51
C ALA A 72 -14.63 -8.26 -3.01
N ASP A 73 -15.08 -8.27 -1.75
CA ASP A 73 -15.86 -9.36 -1.15
C ASP A 73 -17.18 -9.62 -1.89
N ARG A 74 -17.83 -8.56 -2.38
CA ARG A 74 -19.06 -8.65 -3.18
C ARG A 74 -18.82 -8.95 -4.66
N GLY A 75 -17.57 -9.01 -5.11
CA GLY A 75 -17.21 -9.20 -6.53
C GLY A 75 -17.59 -8.02 -7.42
N THR A 76 -17.82 -6.83 -6.85
CA THR A 76 -18.23 -5.63 -7.59
C THR A 76 -17.07 -4.69 -7.94
N LEU A 77 -15.90 -4.87 -7.33
CA LEU A 77 -14.69 -4.13 -7.65
C LEU A 77 -14.17 -4.50 -9.06
N ARG A 78 -14.07 -3.51 -9.95
CA ARG A 78 -13.64 -3.71 -11.35
C ARG A 78 -12.24 -3.15 -11.64
N SER A 79 -11.90 -2.01 -11.04
CA SER A 79 -10.59 -1.39 -11.18
C SER A 79 -10.21 -0.64 -9.91
N LEU A 80 -8.92 -0.60 -9.63
CA LEU A 80 -8.32 0.22 -8.59
C LEU A 80 -7.00 0.78 -9.12
N LYS A 81 -6.91 2.10 -9.17
CA LYS A 81 -5.69 2.83 -9.50
C LYS A 81 -5.33 3.77 -8.36
N ILE A 82 -4.06 3.79 -7.99
CA ILE A 82 -3.55 4.60 -6.89
C ILE A 82 -2.39 5.42 -7.43
N THR A 83 -2.47 6.73 -7.28
CA THR A 83 -1.40 7.65 -7.69
C THR A 83 -0.77 8.26 -6.45
N MET A 84 0.53 8.04 -6.26
CA MET A 84 1.32 8.67 -5.20
C MET A 84 2.16 9.79 -5.82
N THR A 85 1.89 11.03 -5.42
CA THR A 85 2.67 12.19 -5.84
C THR A 85 3.47 12.72 -4.66
N LYS A 86 4.78 12.86 -4.85
CA LYS A 86 5.70 13.45 -3.86
C LYS A 86 6.71 14.35 -4.55
N HIS A 87 7.33 15.23 -3.78
CA HIS A 87 8.53 15.93 -4.21
C HIS A 87 9.63 14.91 -4.61
N PRO A 88 10.43 15.17 -5.68
CA PRO A 88 11.47 14.24 -6.13
C PRO A 88 12.44 13.80 -5.01
N SER A 89 12.76 14.69 -4.06
CA SER A 89 13.65 14.37 -2.93
C SER A 89 13.06 13.41 -1.89
N SER A 90 11.76 13.12 -1.94
CA SER A 90 11.06 12.25 -0.97
C SER A 90 10.99 10.77 -1.38
N PHE A 91 11.65 10.40 -2.47
CA PHE A 91 11.69 9.02 -2.95
C PHE A 91 12.93 8.26 -2.47
N LYS A 92 12.72 7.04 -1.97
CA LYS A 92 13.75 6.02 -1.78
C LYS A 92 13.45 4.87 -2.75
N LEU A 93 14.09 4.93 -3.91
CA LEU A 93 13.87 4.00 -5.02
C LEU A 93 14.98 2.94 -5.06
N GLU A 94 14.65 1.81 -5.64
CA GLU A 94 15.52 0.65 -5.84
C GLU A 94 15.40 0.14 -7.28
N GLY A 95 16.38 -0.65 -7.73
CA GLY A 95 16.44 -1.21 -9.07
C GLY A 95 16.38 -0.14 -10.16
N LYS A 96 15.63 -0.41 -11.24
CA LYS A 96 15.53 0.47 -12.42
C LYS A 96 15.03 1.89 -12.13
N LEU A 97 14.24 2.07 -11.06
CA LEU A 97 13.77 3.40 -10.68
C LEU A 97 14.85 4.24 -9.99
N ALA A 98 15.84 3.60 -9.37
CA ALA A 98 16.97 4.29 -8.75
C ALA A 98 17.98 4.85 -9.77
N GLU A 99 17.97 4.33 -11.00
CA GLU A 99 18.82 4.81 -12.10
C GLU A 99 18.37 6.18 -12.64
N LYS A 100 17.16 6.64 -12.30
CA LYS A 100 16.63 7.93 -12.71
C LYS A 100 17.22 9.05 -11.83
N ASP A 101 17.78 10.08 -12.46
CA ASP A 101 18.17 11.30 -11.76
C ASP A 101 16.93 12.13 -11.39
N LEU A 102 16.45 11.95 -10.16
CA LEU A 102 15.30 12.68 -9.64
C LEU A 102 15.59 14.18 -9.42
N SER A 103 16.86 14.58 -9.30
CA SER A 103 17.22 15.98 -9.08
C SER A 103 17.06 16.83 -10.34
N ALA A 104 17.09 16.19 -11.52
CA ALA A 104 16.85 16.83 -12.81
C ALA A 104 15.35 17.07 -13.12
N ILE A 105 14.43 16.54 -12.30
CA ILE A 105 12.99 16.67 -12.52
C ILE A 105 12.54 18.08 -12.14
N GLN A 106 12.19 18.89 -13.14
CA GLN A 106 11.73 20.28 -12.99
C GLN A 106 10.19 20.41 -13.07
N GLU A 107 9.50 19.37 -13.54
CA GLU A 107 8.05 19.36 -13.73
C GLU A 107 7.44 18.02 -13.32
N ARG A 108 6.11 18.00 -13.16
CA ARG A 108 5.35 16.80 -12.79
C ARG A 108 5.62 15.66 -13.76
N THR A 109 6.31 14.63 -13.29
CA THR A 109 6.81 13.50 -14.09
C THR A 109 6.31 12.17 -13.54
N VAL A 110 5.74 11.32 -14.41
CA VAL A 110 5.41 9.95 -14.06
C VAL A 110 6.68 9.10 -14.08
N LEU A 111 7.07 8.58 -12.92
CA LEU A 111 8.22 7.70 -12.76
C LEU A 111 7.88 6.25 -13.12
N TYR A 112 6.65 5.84 -12.82
CA TYR A 112 6.14 4.49 -13.01
C TYR A 112 4.62 4.51 -13.16
N GLU A 113 4.09 3.66 -14.04
CA GLU A 113 2.67 3.31 -14.14
C GLU A 113 2.55 1.84 -14.52
N GLY A 114 1.81 1.07 -13.72
CA GLY A 114 1.61 -0.36 -13.98
C GLY A 114 1.21 -1.16 -12.74
N PRO A 115 1.24 -2.51 -12.82
CA PRO A 115 0.89 -3.38 -11.71
C PRO A 115 1.73 -3.13 -10.46
N THR A 116 1.06 -3.02 -9.31
CA THR A 116 1.75 -2.82 -8.02
C THR A 116 2.75 -3.93 -7.68
N ARG A 117 2.59 -5.15 -8.22
CA ARG A 117 3.56 -6.25 -8.04
C ARG A 117 4.98 -5.85 -8.45
N GLN A 118 5.13 -5.16 -9.57
CA GLN A 118 6.43 -4.75 -10.08
C GLN A 118 6.95 -3.48 -9.38
N LEU A 119 6.04 -2.60 -8.94
CA LEU A 119 6.39 -1.36 -8.26
C LEU A 119 6.92 -1.59 -6.84
N CYS A 120 6.32 -2.52 -6.08
CA CYS A 120 6.68 -2.78 -4.68
C CYS A 120 8.18 -3.02 -4.44
N PRO A 121 8.89 -3.87 -5.21
CA PRO A 121 10.34 -4.05 -5.03
C PRO A 121 11.17 -2.84 -5.48
N MET A 122 10.65 -1.96 -6.34
CA MET A 122 11.38 -0.78 -6.83
C MET A 122 11.20 0.46 -5.94
N ALA A 123 10.21 0.46 -5.06
CA ALA A 123 9.92 1.59 -4.17
C ALA A 123 9.40 1.14 -2.79
N PRO A 124 10.05 0.17 -2.11
CA PRO A 124 9.49 -0.55 -0.97
C PRO A 124 9.11 0.34 0.22
N ASN A 125 9.83 1.46 0.39
CA ASN A 125 9.59 2.43 1.45
C ASN A 125 8.47 3.44 1.11
N ASN A 126 8.12 3.57 -0.16
CA ASN A 126 7.24 4.63 -0.66
C ASN A 126 5.82 4.14 -0.93
N VAL A 127 5.63 2.85 -1.19
CA VAL A 127 4.37 2.31 -1.76
C VAL A 127 3.63 1.33 -0.82
N ASN A 128 3.89 1.38 0.48
CA ASN A 128 3.15 0.60 1.48
C ASN A 128 1.62 0.81 1.40
N THR A 129 1.16 2.03 1.11
CA THR A 129 -0.28 2.31 0.88
C THR A 129 -0.82 1.54 -0.32
N MET A 130 -0.06 1.45 -1.41
CA MET A 130 -0.48 0.72 -2.61
C MET A 130 -0.50 -0.77 -2.34
N ALA A 131 0.50 -1.30 -1.63
CA ALA A 131 0.53 -2.70 -1.24
C ALA A 131 -0.64 -3.09 -0.33
N ALA A 132 -0.95 -2.25 0.67
CA ALA A 132 -2.13 -2.46 1.52
C ALA A 132 -3.43 -2.45 0.71
N ALA A 133 -3.53 -1.57 -0.30
CA ALA A 133 -4.69 -1.50 -1.17
C ALA A 133 -4.82 -2.70 -2.09
N SER A 134 -3.71 -3.24 -2.61
CA SER A 134 -3.69 -4.49 -3.39
C SER A 134 -4.17 -5.69 -2.58
N LEU A 135 -3.87 -5.72 -1.28
CA LEU A 135 -4.37 -6.74 -0.36
C LEU A 135 -5.85 -6.55 -0.02
N ALA A 136 -6.32 -5.31 0.16
CA ALA A 136 -7.73 -5.00 0.36
C ALA A 136 -8.57 -5.32 -0.89
N ALA A 137 -8.04 -5.03 -2.08
CA ALA A 137 -8.62 -5.36 -3.38
C ALA A 137 -8.31 -6.80 -3.79
N HIS A 138 -8.58 -7.79 -2.94
CA HIS A 138 -8.11 -9.18 -3.13
C HIS A 138 -8.51 -9.83 -4.46
N THR A 139 -9.61 -9.40 -5.09
CA THR A 139 -10.05 -9.87 -6.41
C THR A 139 -9.20 -9.35 -7.57
N LEU A 140 -8.49 -8.24 -7.34
CA LEU A 140 -7.54 -7.64 -8.27
C LEU A 140 -6.10 -8.03 -7.92
N GLY A 141 -5.76 -8.00 -6.63
CA GLY A 141 -4.43 -8.32 -6.11
C GLY A 141 -3.33 -7.39 -6.65
N PHE A 142 -2.08 -7.79 -6.43
CA PHE A 142 -0.92 -6.99 -6.86
C PHE A 142 -0.77 -6.87 -8.39
N ASP A 143 -1.36 -7.81 -9.14
CA ASP A 143 -1.22 -7.90 -10.59
C ASP A 143 -2.16 -6.97 -11.36
N LYS A 144 -3.34 -6.68 -10.80
CA LYS A 144 -4.35 -5.86 -11.50
C LYS A 144 -4.59 -4.50 -10.85
N VAL A 145 -4.14 -4.28 -9.62
CA VAL A 145 -4.11 -2.93 -9.04
C VAL A 145 -2.99 -2.13 -9.70
N ILE A 146 -3.34 -0.95 -10.22
CA ILE A 146 -2.42 -0.07 -10.93
C ILE A 146 -1.84 0.96 -9.95
N GLY A 147 -0.53 0.95 -9.79
CA GLY A 147 0.23 1.96 -9.06
C GLY A 147 0.83 2.97 -10.03
N VAL A 148 0.68 4.26 -9.71
CA VAL A 148 1.32 5.36 -10.42
C VAL A 148 2.20 6.14 -9.45
N LEU A 149 3.47 6.28 -9.77
CA LEU A 149 4.43 7.03 -8.97
C LEU A 149 4.77 8.32 -9.71
N VAL A 150 4.51 9.47 -9.08
CA VAL A 150 4.68 10.79 -9.69
C VAL A 150 5.65 11.62 -8.86
N ALA A 151 6.70 12.11 -9.51
CA ALA A 151 7.59 13.11 -8.95
C ALA A 151 7.13 14.50 -9.39
N ASP A 152 6.87 15.38 -8.43
CA ASP A 152 6.35 16.72 -8.70
C ASP A 152 7.01 17.75 -7.77
N PRO A 153 7.91 18.62 -8.29
CA PRO A 153 8.56 19.65 -7.50
C PRO A 153 7.59 20.68 -6.88
N SER A 154 6.36 20.80 -7.39
CA SER A 154 5.36 21.76 -6.89
C SER A 154 4.70 21.38 -5.57
N VAL A 155 4.98 20.18 -5.04
CA VAL A 155 4.45 19.68 -3.75
C VAL A 155 5.55 19.44 -2.70
N PRO A 156 6.34 20.46 -2.31
CA PRO A 156 7.50 20.29 -1.44
C PRO A 156 7.16 19.93 0.01
N ASP A 157 5.93 20.19 0.45
CA ASP A 157 5.48 20.16 1.85
C ASP A 157 4.43 19.08 2.15
N ARG A 158 4.15 18.19 1.19
CA ARG A 158 3.08 17.19 1.32
C ARG A 158 3.27 15.98 0.40
N HIS A 159 2.65 14.88 0.78
CA HIS A 159 2.44 13.72 -0.07
C HIS A 159 0.96 13.65 -0.46
N LEU A 160 0.71 13.49 -1.76
CA LEU A 160 -0.63 13.28 -2.28
C LEU A 160 -0.84 11.82 -2.62
N VAL A 161 -1.98 11.27 -2.22
CA VAL A 161 -2.44 9.94 -2.64
C VAL A 161 -3.82 10.10 -3.26
N ASP A 162 -3.90 9.89 -4.56
CA ASP A 162 -5.16 9.77 -5.27
C ASP A 162 -5.55 8.31 -5.37
N ILE A 163 -6.81 7.99 -5.08
CA ILE A 163 -7.37 6.64 -5.16
C ILE A 163 -8.58 6.72 -6.07
N GLU A 164 -8.52 5.99 -7.17
CA GLU A 164 -9.56 5.88 -8.19
C GLU A 164 -10.08 4.45 -8.21
N VAL A 165 -11.37 4.30 -7.90
CA VAL A 165 -12.08 3.01 -7.85
C VAL A 165 -13.15 2.99 -8.94
N THR A 166 -13.26 1.87 -9.65
CA THR A 166 -14.35 1.59 -10.58
C THR A 166 -15.10 0.34 -10.15
N GLY A 167 -16.43 0.42 -10.14
CA GLY A 167 -17.33 -0.66 -9.76
C GLY A 167 -18.25 -1.11 -10.90
N PRO A 168 -19.47 -1.58 -10.58
CA PRO A 168 -20.42 -2.06 -11.58
C PRO A 168 -20.87 -0.97 -12.58
N THR A 169 -21.22 -1.41 -13.78
CA THR A 169 -21.85 -0.60 -14.82
C THR A 169 -23.34 -0.94 -14.90
N ASN A 170 -24.19 0.07 -14.96
CA ASN A 170 -25.60 -0.13 -15.28
C ASN A 170 -25.75 -0.40 -16.78
N GLU A 171 -26.24 -1.59 -17.15
CA GLU A 171 -26.32 -2.01 -18.56
C GLU A 171 -27.30 -1.18 -19.40
N THR A 172 -28.33 -0.59 -18.78
CA THR A 172 -29.33 0.21 -19.49
C THR A 172 -28.87 1.64 -19.71
N THR A 173 -28.24 2.26 -18.69
CA THR A 173 -27.84 3.68 -18.76
C THR A 173 -26.38 3.88 -19.14
N GLY A 174 -25.56 2.83 -19.10
CA GLY A 174 -24.11 2.91 -19.28
C GLY A 174 -23.37 3.60 -18.12
N LEU A 175 -24.08 4.01 -17.07
CA LEU A 175 -23.48 4.70 -15.93
C LEU A 175 -22.62 3.73 -15.10
N VAL A 176 -21.40 4.16 -14.80
CA VAL A 176 -20.41 3.36 -14.06
C VAL A 176 -20.28 3.89 -12.64
N PHE A 177 -20.34 3.02 -11.63
CA PHE A 177 -19.97 3.39 -10.27
C PHE A 177 -18.49 3.75 -10.22
N SER A 178 -18.17 4.95 -9.74
CA SER A 178 -16.79 5.38 -9.55
C SER A 178 -16.62 6.19 -8.28
N VAL A 179 -15.44 6.07 -7.68
CA VAL A 179 -15.03 6.87 -6.52
C VAL A 179 -13.65 7.44 -6.82
N THR A 180 -13.46 8.73 -6.57
CA THR A 180 -12.15 9.37 -6.57
C THR A 180 -11.96 10.05 -5.23
N THR A 181 -10.86 9.75 -4.55
CA THR A 181 -10.46 10.44 -3.32
C THR A 181 -9.04 10.96 -3.45
N ARG A 182 -8.78 12.09 -2.80
CA ARG A 182 -7.44 12.67 -2.67
C ARG A 182 -7.11 12.84 -1.20
N ARG A 183 -6.06 12.17 -0.74
CA ARG A 183 -5.46 12.41 0.57
C ARG A 183 -4.24 13.31 0.41
N SER A 184 -4.25 14.45 1.10
CA SER A 184 -3.10 15.37 1.20
C SER A 184 -2.52 15.28 2.60
N ASN A 185 -1.33 14.72 2.74
CA ASN A 185 -0.66 14.53 4.04
C ASN A 185 0.58 15.43 4.14
N PRO A 186 0.62 16.41 5.05
CA PRO A 186 1.80 17.22 5.28
C PRO A 186 3.05 16.38 5.55
N ALA A 187 4.17 16.77 4.95
CA ALA A 187 5.45 16.11 5.06
C ALA A 187 6.58 17.14 5.00
N ALA A 188 7.61 16.97 5.83
CA ALA A 188 8.81 17.78 5.69
C ALA A 188 9.50 17.49 4.35
N PRO A 189 10.19 18.47 3.73
CA PRO A 189 10.95 18.24 2.50
C PRO A 189 11.92 17.04 2.64
N GLY A 190 11.88 16.12 1.67
CA GLY A 190 12.70 14.90 1.68
C GLY A 190 12.22 13.79 2.61
N ALA A 191 11.16 13.99 3.39
CA ALA A 191 10.58 12.93 4.19
C ALA A 191 9.94 11.86 3.30
N VAL A 192 10.24 10.59 3.56
CA VAL A 192 9.61 9.47 2.83
C VAL A 192 8.16 9.26 3.27
N THR A 193 7.86 9.57 4.53
CA THR A 193 6.57 9.33 5.17
C THR A 193 6.02 10.63 5.73
N GLY A 194 4.74 10.93 5.50
CA GLY A 194 4.10 12.13 6.03
C GLY A 194 3.64 11.97 7.48
N ALA A 195 3.42 13.08 8.18
CA ALA A 195 3.22 13.11 9.63
C ALA A 195 2.03 12.27 10.11
N ALA A 196 0.93 12.21 9.33
CA ALA A 196 -0.26 11.47 9.73
C ALA A 196 -0.12 9.93 9.64
N THR A 197 0.93 9.41 8.99
CA THR A 197 1.07 7.95 8.78
C THR A 197 1.31 7.20 10.09
N PHE A 198 2.08 7.78 11.02
CA PHE A 198 2.30 7.17 12.33
C PHE A 198 1.00 7.02 13.11
N GLY A 199 0.17 8.07 13.16
CA GLY A 199 -1.13 8.04 13.83
C GLY A 199 -2.10 7.02 13.21
N SER A 200 -2.10 6.88 11.88
CA SER A 200 -2.89 5.85 11.21
C SER A 200 -2.41 4.43 11.53
N PHE A 201 -1.08 4.20 11.51
CA PHE A 201 -0.50 2.91 11.88
C PHE A 201 -0.81 2.55 13.33
N TRP A 202 -0.65 3.50 14.25
CA TRP A 202 -0.98 3.32 15.67
C TRP A 202 -2.47 3.01 15.88
N SER A 203 -3.35 3.69 15.15
CA SER A 203 -4.79 3.40 15.18
C SER A 203 -5.12 1.97 14.73
N SER A 204 -4.37 1.40 13.78
CA SER A 204 -4.53 0.00 13.37
C SER A 204 -4.17 -0.99 14.49
N VAL A 205 -3.21 -0.63 15.37
CA VAL A 205 -2.86 -1.44 16.55
C VAL A 205 -3.97 -1.38 17.61
N LEU A 206 -4.56 -0.20 17.80
CA LEU A 206 -5.58 0.02 18.84
C LEU A 206 -6.95 -0.60 18.52
N GLY A 207 -7.17 -1.07 17.29
CA GLY A 207 -8.33 -1.88 16.91
C GLY A 207 -9.67 -1.31 17.38
N LYS A 208 -10.02 -0.08 16.97
CA LYS A 208 -11.36 0.45 17.28
C LYS A 208 -12.37 -0.03 16.24
N MET A 209 -13.25 -0.94 16.67
CA MET A 209 -14.51 -1.22 15.98
C MET A 209 -15.47 -0.08 16.32
N PHE A 210 -16.00 0.62 15.32
CA PHE A 210 -17.14 1.51 15.53
C PHE A 210 -18.36 0.63 15.82
N PHE A 211 -19.03 0.85 16.94
CA PHE A 211 -20.29 0.19 17.30
C PHE A 211 -21.45 0.71 16.44
#